data_AF-X0TUT2-F1
#
_entry.id   AF-X0TUT2-F1
#
_cell.length_a   1.000
_cell.length_b   1.000
_cell.length_c   1.000
_cell.angle_alpha   90.00
_cell.angle_beta   90.00
_cell.angle_gamma   90.00
#
_symmetry.space_group_name_H-M   'P 1'
#
loop_
_entity.id
_entity.type
_entity.pdbx_description
1 polymer ?
#
loop_
_entity_poly.entity_id
_entity_poly.type
_entity_poly.pdbx_seq_one_letter_code
_entity_poly.pdbx_strand_id
1 'polypeptide(L)'
;MTNAESRMPRDEPPAAGWRLESPTLLVVSCVYLALPYLIFFLGWLRWWLAIPTAALLVVASYSAVRNVLRYAPCAETDRESAVVSWRQLVLLVAVAVLISFLSGVGGYGAQDSDYPKHNAIFKCLIEEPWPPTVASPEGRFPLVYYTAWYLPASLVGKVVGWEGAHHFLQLWTVLGLVLSLLWFCLASRCAKWIVLAVFVCFSGLDIVGGVAVKLISLFSQPEFDWATFGWTSIDWSSLRWWNWLFRWWDTAGLRNYSSNMALLFFVPHQALSGWILTGIVMHLVGRESDGARKTLLFFIGLSCLWAPFVTLGLAPLVIFDLVIWRRSAA
;
A
#
# COMPACT_ATOMS: atom_id res chain seq x y z
N MET A 1 7.59 -8.13 -65.13
CA MET A 1 8.52 -7.48 -64.19
C MET A 1 7.84 -6.24 -63.65
N THR A 2 7.27 -6.34 -62.45
CA THR A 2 6.71 -5.18 -61.74
C THR A 2 7.08 -5.38 -60.28
N ASN A 3 7.96 -4.48 -59.81
CA ASN A 3 8.58 -4.51 -58.50
C ASN A 3 7.53 -4.34 -57.40
N ALA A 4 7.47 -5.30 -56.48
CA ALA A 4 6.85 -5.13 -55.19
C ALA A 4 7.85 -4.41 -54.28
N GLU A 5 7.67 -3.10 -54.09
CA GLU A 5 8.41 -2.35 -53.07
C GLU A 5 7.98 -2.84 -51.68
N SER A 6 8.91 -3.48 -50.98
CA SER A 6 8.82 -3.81 -49.57
C SER A 6 8.80 -2.52 -48.74
N ARG A 7 7.61 -2.11 -48.29
CA ARG A 7 7.49 -1.08 -47.26
C ARG A 7 8.12 -1.60 -45.96
N MET A 8 9.29 -1.09 -45.62
CA MET A 8 9.83 -1.22 -44.27
C MET A 8 8.82 -0.64 -43.26
N PRO A 9 8.64 -1.27 -42.08
CA PRO A 9 7.86 -0.66 -41.01
C PRO A 9 8.52 0.66 -40.62
N ARG A 10 7.74 1.75 -40.63
CA ARG A 10 8.20 3.03 -40.11
C ARG A 10 8.39 2.85 -38.61
N ASP A 11 9.61 3.05 -38.13
CA ASP A 11 9.87 3.23 -36.70
C ASP A 11 9.04 4.43 -36.23
N GLU A 12 7.95 4.15 -35.52
CA GLU A 12 7.19 5.20 -34.84
C GLU A 12 8.13 5.88 -33.83
N PRO A 13 8.17 7.22 -33.79
CA PRO A 13 8.99 7.92 -32.82
C PRO A 13 8.57 7.48 -31.41
N PRO A 14 9.53 7.25 -30.48
CA PRO A 14 9.20 6.84 -29.13
C PRO A 14 8.23 7.85 -28.53
N ALA A 15 7.05 7.37 -28.10
CA ALA A 15 6.00 8.20 -27.54
C ALA A 15 6.59 9.16 -26.49
N ALA A 16 6.37 10.46 -26.67
CA ALA A 16 6.82 11.51 -25.76
C ALA A 16 6.16 11.32 -24.38
N GLY A 17 6.80 10.54 -23.53
CA GLY A 17 6.31 10.13 -22.23
C GLY A 17 7.46 9.82 -21.29
N TRP A 18 7.24 10.04 -20.01
CA TRP A 18 8.21 9.62 -19.00
C TRP A 18 8.24 8.09 -18.98
N ARG A 19 9.40 7.49 -19.22
CA ARG A 19 9.54 6.05 -19.02
C ARG A 19 9.46 5.82 -17.52
N LEU A 20 8.51 4.99 -17.07
CA LEU A 20 8.46 4.58 -15.68
C LEU A 20 9.67 3.67 -15.45
N GLU A 21 10.78 4.27 -15.05
CA GLU A 21 11.97 3.54 -14.70
C GLU A 21 11.70 2.82 -13.37
N SER A 22 11.56 1.49 -13.45
CA SER A 22 11.45 0.64 -12.26
C SER A 22 12.57 0.90 -11.24
N PRO A 23 13.81 1.28 -11.63
CA PRO A 23 14.82 1.74 -10.69
C PRO A 23 14.40 2.92 -9.80
N THR A 24 13.90 4.00 -10.42
CA THR A 24 13.56 5.24 -9.70
C THR A 24 12.37 5.01 -8.78
N LEU A 25 11.35 4.28 -9.27
CA LEU A 25 10.20 3.92 -8.45
C LEU A 25 10.60 3.09 -7.22
N LEU A 26 11.53 2.14 -7.40
CA LEU A 26 12.05 1.32 -6.31
C LEU A 26 12.82 2.15 -5.28
N VAL A 27 13.70 3.04 -5.71
CA VAL A 27 14.49 3.91 -4.83
C VAL A 27 13.56 4.77 -3.97
N VAL A 28 12.62 5.48 -4.60
CA VAL A 28 11.68 6.36 -3.90
C VAL A 28 10.79 5.55 -2.95
N SER A 29 10.31 4.38 -3.37
CA SER A 29 9.51 3.49 -2.51
C SER A 29 10.29 2.97 -1.31
N CYS A 30 11.57 2.62 -1.50
CA CYS A 30 12.46 2.19 -0.42
C CYS A 30 12.65 3.31 0.62
N VAL A 31 12.92 4.54 0.16
CA VAL A 31 13.03 5.71 1.04
C VAL A 31 11.72 5.97 1.77
N TYR A 32 10.58 5.92 1.08
CA TYR A 32 9.26 6.11 1.66
C TYR A 32 8.99 5.12 2.80
N LEU A 33 9.27 3.83 2.57
CA LEU A 33 9.03 2.77 3.55
C LEU A 33 10.06 2.77 4.71
N ALA A 34 11.31 3.13 4.45
CA ALA A 34 12.39 3.11 5.44
C ALA A 34 12.46 4.38 6.31
N LEU A 35 11.99 5.54 5.81
CA LEU A 35 12.07 6.80 6.55
C LEU A 35 11.41 6.74 7.95
N PRO A 36 10.19 6.16 8.12
CA PRO A 36 9.61 6.02 9.45
C PRO A 36 10.45 5.20 10.43
N TYR A 37 11.22 4.22 9.95
CA TYR A 37 12.13 3.46 10.83
C TYR A 37 13.28 4.31 11.32
N LEU A 38 13.86 5.17 10.46
CA LEU A 38 14.92 6.08 10.90
C LEU A 38 14.40 7.01 11.99
N ILE A 39 13.21 7.57 11.80
CA ILE A 39 12.55 8.42 12.80
C ILE A 39 12.28 7.62 14.07
N PHE A 40 11.77 6.40 13.96
CA PHE A 40 11.51 5.53 15.09
C PHE A 40 12.78 5.19 15.87
N PHE A 41 13.86 4.75 15.21
CA PHE A 41 15.12 4.40 15.87
C PHE A 41 15.71 5.58 16.62
N LEU A 42 15.72 6.76 16.00
CA LEU A 42 16.25 7.98 16.62
C LEU A 42 15.34 8.52 17.74
N GLY A 43 14.03 8.27 17.66
CA GLY A 43 13.06 8.74 18.64
C GLY A 43 12.81 7.82 19.84
N TRP A 44 12.94 6.50 19.66
CA TRP A 44 12.60 5.50 20.68
C TRP A 44 13.82 4.85 21.34
N LEU A 45 14.92 4.69 20.60
CA LEU A 45 16.10 3.99 21.12
C LEU A 45 17.04 4.96 21.82
N ARG A 46 17.79 4.45 22.79
CA ARG A 46 18.93 5.18 23.37
C ARG A 46 19.96 5.46 22.28
N TRP A 47 20.64 6.60 22.32
CA TRP A 47 21.51 7.08 21.23
C TRP A 47 22.55 6.06 20.75
N TRP A 48 23.11 5.27 21.67
CA TRP A 48 24.10 4.23 21.36
C TRP A 48 23.51 2.99 20.66
N LEU A 49 22.19 2.78 20.71
CA LEU A 49 21.48 1.80 19.89
C LEU A 49 20.91 2.45 18.63
N ALA A 50 20.41 3.69 18.74
CA ALA A 50 19.79 4.43 17.65
C ALA A 50 20.74 4.66 16.47
N ILE A 51 21.97 5.12 16.74
CA ILE A 51 22.94 5.43 15.68
C ILE A 51 23.36 4.17 14.92
N PRO A 52 23.78 3.06 15.56
CA PRO A 52 24.14 1.85 14.84
C PRO A 52 22.98 1.22 14.06
N THR A 53 21.77 1.19 14.61
CA THR A 53 20.61 0.60 13.90
C THR A 53 20.14 1.46 12.74
N ALA A 54 20.16 2.79 12.88
CA ALA A 54 19.89 3.71 11.78
C ALA A 54 20.94 3.58 10.67
N ALA A 55 22.23 3.51 11.02
CA ALA A 55 23.30 3.30 10.05
C ALA A 55 23.16 1.94 9.33
N LEU A 56 22.86 0.87 10.08
CA LEU A 56 22.61 -0.45 9.52
C LEU A 56 21.43 -0.44 8.56
N LEU A 57 20.33 0.25 8.90
CA LEU A 57 19.17 0.38 8.01
C LEU A 57 19.52 1.13 6.73
N VAL A 58 20.28 2.23 6.80
CA VAL A 58 20.71 2.97 5.60
C VAL A 58 21.58 2.10 4.70
N VAL A 59 22.56 1.39 5.28
CA VAL A 59 23.43 0.47 4.55
C VAL A 59 22.63 -0.69 3.94
N ALA A 60 21.69 -1.27 4.68
CA ALA A 60 20.82 -2.33 4.21
C ALA A 60 19.92 -1.85 3.06
N SER A 61 19.27 -0.70 3.19
CA SER A 61 18.47 -0.05 2.14
C SER A 61 19.29 0.19 0.88
N TYR A 62 20.50 0.76 1.03
CA TYR A 62 21.40 1.02 -0.09
C TYR A 62 21.83 -0.29 -0.79
N SER A 63 22.26 -1.29 -0.01
CA SER A 63 22.67 -2.60 -0.51
C SER A 63 21.52 -3.31 -1.23
N ALA A 64 20.33 -3.30 -0.64
CA ALA A 64 19.10 -3.86 -1.20
C ALA A 64 18.78 -3.26 -2.57
N VAL A 65 18.67 -1.93 -2.64
CA VAL A 65 18.40 -1.22 -3.89
C VAL A 65 19.50 -1.49 -4.90
N ARG A 66 20.77 -1.35 -4.51
CA ARG A 66 21.92 -1.60 -5.41
C ARG A 66 21.91 -3.02 -5.98
N ASN A 67 21.58 -4.04 -5.18
CA ASN A 67 21.51 -5.42 -5.66
C ASN A 67 20.40 -5.58 -6.70
N VAL A 68 19.21 -5.02 -6.45
CA VAL A 68 18.12 -5.06 -7.44
C VAL A 68 18.52 -4.36 -8.74
N LEU A 69 19.15 -3.18 -8.65
CA LEU A 69 19.57 -2.40 -9.82
C LEU A 69 20.71 -3.06 -10.60
N ARG A 70 21.64 -3.72 -9.92
CA ARG A 70 22.81 -4.37 -10.55
C ARG A 70 22.43 -5.63 -11.32
N TYR A 71 21.46 -6.39 -10.80
CA TYR A 71 20.99 -7.63 -11.42
C TYR A 71 19.69 -7.42 -12.21
N ALA A 72 19.52 -6.21 -12.78
CA ALA A 72 18.28 -5.77 -13.40
C ALA A 72 17.98 -6.24 -14.83
N PRO A 73 18.82 -6.93 -15.63
CA PRO A 73 18.36 -7.33 -16.97
C PRO A 73 17.91 -8.80 -17.01
N CYS A 74 16.59 -9.04 -17.03
CA CYS A 74 16.04 -10.22 -17.70
C CYS A 74 15.63 -9.78 -19.11
N ALA A 75 16.50 -10.06 -20.08
CA ALA A 75 16.43 -9.56 -21.45
C ALA A 75 15.16 -9.96 -22.24
N GLU A 76 14.32 -10.85 -21.70
CA GLU A 76 13.08 -11.29 -22.37
C GLU A 76 11.79 -10.73 -21.74
N THR A 77 11.83 -10.22 -20.51
CA THR A 77 10.63 -9.70 -19.80
C THR A 77 10.55 -8.17 -19.74
N ASP A 78 11.66 -7.46 -20.02
CA ASP A 78 11.76 -5.98 -19.99
C ASP A 78 11.28 -5.27 -21.26
N ARG A 79 10.84 -5.99 -22.30
CA ARG A 79 10.42 -5.40 -23.59
C ARG A 79 9.10 -4.62 -23.53
N GLU A 80 8.32 -4.75 -22.46
CA GLU A 80 7.10 -3.96 -22.24
C GLU A 80 7.16 -3.26 -20.88
N SER A 81 8.17 -2.42 -20.68
CA SER A 81 8.14 -1.46 -19.58
C SER A 81 6.91 -0.56 -19.77
N ALA A 82 6.00 -0.54 -18.79
CA ALA A 82 4.82 0.30 -18.84
C ALA A 82 5.26 1.77 -18.95
N VAL A 83 5.03 2.41 -20.10
CA VAL A 83 5.36 3.83 -20.28
C VAL A 83 4.21 4.65 -19.68
N VAL A 84 4.53 5.48 -18.68
CA VAL A 84 3.58 6.41 -18.07
C VAL A 84 3.85 7.80 -18.63
N SER A 85 3.06 8.21 -19.62
CA SER A 85 3.11 9.58 -20.14
C SER A 85 2.90 10.60 -19.02
N TRP A 86 3.42 11.82 -19.18
CA TRP A 86 3.23 12.88 -18.18
C TRP A 86 1.74 13.16 -17.90
N ARG A 87 0.88 13.04 -18.92
CA ARG A 87 -0.58 13.18 -18.79
C ARG A 87 -1.16 12.11 -17.88
N GLN A 88 -0.69 10.87 -18.00
CA GLN A 88 -1.07 9.78 -17.11
C GLN A 88 -0.55 10.03 -15.71
N LEU A 89 0.70 10.49 -15.53
CA LEU A 89 1.23 10.84 -14.22
C LEU A 89 0.39 11.93 -13.54
N VAL A 90 0.00 12.97 -14.27
CA VAL A 90 -0.89 14.02 -13.75
C VAL A 90 -2.25 13.45 -13.37
N LEU A 91 -2.81 12.54 -14.17
CA LEU A 91 -4.05 11.84 -13.83
C LEU A 91 -3.89 11.01 -12.54
N LEU A 92 -2.79 10.26 -12.39
CA LEU A 92 -2.50 9.47 -11.19
C LEU A 92 -2.42 10.37 -9.94
N VAL A 93 -1.70 11.49 -10.05
CA VAL A 93 -1.60 12.46 -8.96
C VAL A 93 -2.96 13.07 -8.66
N ALA A 94 -3.74 13.47 -9.67
CA ALA A 94 -5.07 14.03 -9.46
C ALA A 94 -6.02 13.04 -8.77
N VAL A 95 -5.98 11.76 -9.18
CA VAL A 95 -6.77 10.69 -8.55
C VAL A 95 -6.31 10.43 -7.12
N ALA A 96 -5.00 10.35 -6.86
CA ALA A 96 -4.45 10.18 -5.52
C ALA A 96 -4.82 11.33 -4.59
N VAL A 97 -4.73 12.57 -5.08
CA VAL A 97 -5.16 13.78 -4.37
C VAL A 97 -6.65 13.67 -4.06
N LEU A 98 -7.51 13.48 -5.07
CA LEU A 98 -8.96 13.38 -4.88
C LEU A 98 -9.32 12.32 -3.83
N ILE A 99 -8.76 11.13 -3.94
CA ILE A 99 -9.00 10.02 -3.01
C ILE A 99 -8.51 10.35 -1.60
N SER A 100 -7.35 10.98 -1.45
CA SER A 100 -6.83 11.40 -0.14
C SER A 100 -7.66 12.53 0.49
N PHE A 101 -8.26 13.40 -0.33
CA PHE A 101 -9.21 14.40 0.16
C PHE A 101 -10.50 13.73 0.62
N LEU A 102 -11.04 12.80 -0.16
CA LEU A 102 -12.26 12.06 0.20
C LEU A 102 -12.09 11.20 1.44
N SER A 103 -10.88 10.69 1.72
CA SER A 103 -10.62 9.87 2.90
C SER A 103 -10.63 10.65 4.21
N GLY A 104 -10.53 11.98 4.18
CA GLY A 104 -10.47 12.82 5.39
C GLY A 104 -9.07 12.97 6.01
N VAL A 105 -8.03 12.48 5.33
CA VAL A 105 -6.64 12.62 5.78
C VAL A 105 -6.25 14.10 5.85
N GLY A 106 -5.50 14.47 6.89
CA GLY A 106 -5.11 15.85 7.14
C GLY A 106 -6.27 16.79 7.51
N GLY A 107 -7.48 16.27 7.76
CA GLY A 107 -8.64 17.08 8.14
C GLY A 107 -9.32 17.81 6.98
N TYR A 108 -8.98 17.49 5.73
CA TYR A 108 -9.52 18.17 4.55
C TYR A 108 -10.86 17.64 4.03
N GLY A 109 -11.25 16.43 4.45
CA GLY A 109 -12.50 15.79 4.02
C GLY A 109 -13.30 15.23 5.19
N ALA A 110 -14.39 14.55 4.87
CA ALA A 110 -15.22 13.91 5.86
C ALA A 110 -14.42 12.81 6.58
N GLN A 111 -14.30 12.96 7.90
CA GLN A 111 -13.61 12.01 8.75
C GLN A 111 -14.62 10.99 9.30
N ASP A 112 -14.34 9.71 9.07
CA ASP A 112 -15.15 8.61 9.59
C ASP A 112 -15.03 8.46 11.12
N SER A 113 -15.84 7.59 11.72
CA SER A 113 -15.84 7.19 13.12
C SER A 113 -14.48 6.75 13.69
N ASP A 114 -13.55 6.30 12.83
CA ASP A 114 -12.21 5.87 13.22
C ASP A 114 -11.20 7.03 13.34
N TYR A 115 -11.49 8.18 12.72
CA TYR A 115 -10.58 9.33 12.73
C TYR A 115 -10.34 9.98 14.09
N PRO A 116 -11.29 10.04 15.04
CA PRO A 116 -10.99 10.47 16.39
C PRO A 116 -9.79 9.74 17.01
N LYS A 117 -9.68 8.42 16.79
CA LYS A 117 -8.51 7.61 17.20
C LYS A 117 -7.26 8.02 16.42
N HIS A 118 -7.34 8.16 15.09
CA HIS A 118 -6.20 8.57 14.27
C HIS A 118 -5.65 9.95 14.68
N ASN A 119 -6.54 10.92 14.90
CA ASN A 119 -6.18 12.27 15.33
C ASN A 119 -5.60 12.27 16.76
N ALA A 120 -6.14 11.46 17.67
CA ALA A 120 -5.59 11.33 19.03
C ALA A 120 -4.18 10.73 19.05
N ILE A 121 -3.95 9.66 18.28
CA ILE A 121 -2.62 9.06 18.08
C ILE A 121 -1.67 10.10 17.49
N PHE A 122 -2.11 10.81 16.45
CA PHE A 122 -1.29 11.80 15.77
C PHE A 122 -0.93 12.97 16.68
N LYS A 123 -1.88 13.46 17.48
CA LYS A 123 -1.69 14.51 18.49
C LYS A 123 -0.68 14.08 19.55
N CYS A 124 -0.84 12.88 20.08
CA CYS A 124 0.09 12.31 21.05
C CYS A 124 1.53 12.24 20.48
N LEU A 125 1.69 11.79 19.24
CA LEU A 125 3.01 11.73 18.58
C LEU A 125 3.64 13.12 18.37
N ILE A 126 2.83 14.16 18.21
CA ILE A 126 3.32 15.54 18.05
C ILE A 126 3.68 16.14 19.41
N GLU A 127 2.79 16.08 20.39
CA GLU A 127 2.89 16.83 21.65
C GLU A 127 3.77 16.14 22.70
N GLU A 128 3.76 14.81 22.78
CA GLU A 128 4.50 14.06 23.79
C GLU A 128 5.96 13.81 23.37
N PRO A 129 6.93 13.75 24.30
CA PRO A 129 8.29 13.31 23.99
C PRO A 129 8.27 11.88 23.46
N TRP A 130 9.25 11.53 22.62
CA TRP A 130 9.40 10.16 22.14
C TRP A 130 10.31 9.37 23.09
N PRO A 131 9.91 8.14 23.50
CA PRO A 131 8.68 7.43 23.14
C PRO A 131 7.42 7.98 23.84
N PRO A 132 6.30 8.15 23.11
CA PRO A 132 5.10 8.79 23.63
C PRO A 132 4.33 7.91 24.63
N THR A 133 3.73 8.57 25.60
CA THR A 133 2.85 7.94 26.59
C THR A 133 1.48 8.61 26.60
N VAL A 134 0.42 7.83 26.78
CA VAL A 134 -0.96 8.30 26.93
C VAL A 134 -1.33 8.31 28.41
N ALA A 135 -1.96 9.39 28.87
CA ALA A 135 -2.48 9.48 30.22
C ALA A 135 -3.84 8.79 30.35
N SER A 136 -4.04 8.06 31.45
CA SER A 136 -5.26 7.37 31.86
C SER A 136 -5.50 7.60 33.35
N PRO A 137 -6.71 7.41 33.89
CA PRO A 137 -6.96 7.46 35.34
C PRO A 137 -6.03 6.53 36.16
N GLU A 138 -5.55 5.44 35.56
CA GLU A 138 -4.67 4.44 36.16
C GLU A 138 -3.17 4.76 36.02
N GLY A 139 -2.80 5.86 35.35
CA GLY A 139 -1.42 6.29 35.15
C GLY A 139 -1.07 6.62 33.70
N ARG A 140 0.23 6.65 33.38
CA ARG A 140 0.72 6.88 32.01
C ARG A 140 1.17 5.56 31.40
N PHE A 141 0.67 5.27 30.20
CA PHE A 141 0.95 4.04 29.48
C PHE A 141 1.65 4.33 28.16
N PRO A 142 2.58 3.47 27.70
CA PRO A 142 3.20 3.65 26.39
C PRO A 142 2.15 3.56 25.27
N LEU A 143 2.25 4.44 24.28
CA LEU A 143 1.43 4.32 23.08
C LEU A 143 1.93 3.15 22.22
N VAL A 144 1.13 2.09 22.14
CA VAL A 144 1.42 0.91 21.33
C VAL A 144 0.49 0.89 20.13
N TYR A 145 1.01 1.26 18.96
CA TYR A 145 0.27 1.25 17.71
C TYR A 145 1.21 1.17 16.50
N TYR A 146 0.65 0.98 15.31
CA TYR A 146 1.37 1.04 14.04
C TYR A 146 1.68 2.50 13.66
N THR A 147 2.83 3.01 14.08
CA THR A 147 3.13 4.44 14.01
C THR A 147 3.77 4.90 12.70
N ALA A 148 4.21 4.00 11.82
CA ALA A 148 5.04 4.33 10.66
C ALA A 148 4.48 5.47 9.78
N TRP A 149 3.19 5.42 9.45
CA TRP A 149 2.54 6.41 8.58
C TRP A 149 2.51 7.82 9.20
N TYR A 150 2.39 7.91 10.52
CA TYR A 150 2.29 9.17 11.24
C TYR A 150 3.67 9.83 11.43
N LEU A 151 4.72 9.02 11.65
CA LEU A 151 6.02 9.49 12.13
C LEU A 151 6.64 10.62 11.30
N PRO A 152 6.68 10.57 9.96
CA PRO A 152 7.20 11.68 9.15
C PRO A 152 6.44 12.98 9.39
N ALA A 153 5.12 12.94 9.42
CA ALA A 153 4.28 14.10 9.66
C ALA A 153 4.35 14.58 11.12
N SER A 154 4.48 13.67 12.09
CA SER A 154 4.65 14.01 13.50
C SER A 154 5.99 14.69 13.75
N LEU A 155 7.06 14.30 13.06
CA LEU A 155 8.35 14.99 13.13
C LEU A 155 8.24 16.44 12.66
N VAL A 156 7.54 16.67 11.54
CA VAL A 156 7.23 18.03 11.05
C VAL A 156 6.37 18.78 12.07
N GLY A 157 5.36 18.11 12.65
CA GLY A 157 4.49 18.67 13.67
C GLY A 157 5.21 19.07 14.95
N LYS A 158 6.30 18.39 15.33
CA LYS A 158 7.14 18.79 16.47
C LYS A 158 7.83 20.15 16.26
N VAL A 159 8.03 20.57 15.02
CA VAL A 159 8.69 21.84 14.67
C VAL A 159 7.67 22.92 14.29
N VAL A 160 6.66 22.56 13.50
CA VAL A 160 5.73 23.51 12.87
C VAL A 160 4.36 23.53 13.58
N GLY A 161 4.09 22.58 14.48
CA GLY A 161 2.83 22.46 15.19
C GLY A 161 1.76 21.66 14.44
N TRP A 162 0.56 21.64 15.02
CA TRP A 162 -0.56 20.79 14.61
C TRP A 162 -0.97 20.97 13.15
N GLU A 163 -1.14 22.21 12.69
CA GLU A 163 -1.61 22.50 11.32
C GLU A 163 -0.60 22.06 10.26
N GLY A 164 0.68 22.40 10.44
CA GLY A 164 1.75 21.96 9.54
C GLY A 164 1.88 20.44 9.46
N ALA A 165 1.64 19.75 10.57
CA ALA A 165 1.62 18.28 10.61
C ALA A 165 0.49 17.70 9.74
N HIS A 166 -0.70 18.30 9.74
CA HIS A 166 -1.85 17.85 8.95
C HIS A 166 -1.61 18.03 7.45
N HIS A 167 -1.07 19.18 7.06
CA HIS A 167 -0.68 19.44 5.68
C HIS A 167 0.37 18.43 5.20
N PHE A 168 1.38 18.16 6.02
CA PHE A 168 2.40 17.19 5.68
C PHE A 168 1.85 15.75 5.65
N LEU A 169 0.95 15.36 6.56
CA LEU A 169 0.32 14.04 6.57
C LEU A 169 -0.49 13.79 5.28
N GLN A 170 -1.19 14.81 4.80
CA GLN A 170 -1.89 14.75 3.52
C GLN A 170 -0.91 14.55 2.36
N LEU A 171 0.15 15.37 2.28
CA LEU A 171 1.18 15.23 1.25
C LEU A 171 1.86 13.85 1.28
N TRP A 172 2.19 13.37 2.48
CA TRP A 172 2.79 12.07 2.71
C TRP A 172 1.89 10.93 2.23
N THR A 173 0.59 11.02 2.51
CA THR A 173 -0.41 10.04 2.07
C THR A 173 -0.60 10.05 0.56
N VAL A 174 -0.67 11.24 -0.05
CA VAL A 174 -0.73 11.39 -1.51
C VAL A 174 0.52 10.78 -2.17
N LEU A 175 1.71 11.01 -1.61
CA LEU A 175 2.94 10.37 -2.11
C LEU A 175 2.83 8.84 -2.05
N GLY A 176 2.41 8.27 -0.92
CA GLY A 176 2.20 6.83 -0.78
C GLY A 176 1.18 6.26 -1.79
N LEU A 177 0.09 6.98 -2.04
CA LEU A 177 -0.93 6.61 -3.02
C LEU A 177 -0.38 6.64 -4.44
N VAL A 178 0.36 7.69 -4.82
CA VAL A 178 0.99 7.78 -6.13
C VAL A 178 1.96 6.62 -6.34
N LEU A 179 2.79 6.28 -5.34
CA LEU A 179 3.69 5.13 -5.41
C LEU A 179 2.93 3.82 -5.58
N SER A 180 1.84 3.62 -4.84
CA SER A 180 0.98 2.45 -4.92
C SER A 180 0.36 2.29 -6.31
N LEU A 181 -0.18 3.37 -6.87
CA LEU A 181 -0.76 3.38 -8.21
C LEU A 181 0.28 3.13 -9.29
N LEU A 182 1.48 3.70 -9.17
CA LEU A 182 2.58 3.46 -10.11
C LEU A 182 3.02 1.99 -10.10
N TRP A 183 3.16 1.39 -8.91
CA TRP A 183 3.42 -0.05 -8.78
C TRP A 183 2.29 -0.90 -9.37
N PHE A 184 1.04 -0.50 -9.17
CA PHE A 184 -0.12 -1.20 -9.73
C PHE A 184 -0.16 -1.12 -11.26
N CYS A 185 0.15 0.05 -11.84
CA CYS A 185 0.30 0.21 -13.30
C CYS A 185 1.46 -0.63 -13.86
N LEU A 186 2.58 -0.69 -13.14
CA LEU A 186 3.72 -1.52 -13.54
C LEU A 186 3.35 -3.01 -13.52
N ALA A 187 2.69 -3.48 -12.45
CA ALA A 187 2.21 -4.86 -12.35
C ALA A 187 1.17 -5.21 -13.43
N SER A 188 0.29 -4.25 -13.77
CA SER A 188 -0.73 -4.40 -14.81
C SER A 188 -0.19 -4.22 -16.23
N ARG A 189 1.10 -3.86 -16.38
CA ARG A 189 1.76 -3.51 -17.65
C ARG A 189 1.03 -2.43 -18.48
N CYS A 190 0.15 -1.64 -17.86
CA CYS A 190 -0.55 -0.55 -18.51
C CYS A 190 -0.98 0.53 -17.52
N ALA A 191 -1.02 1.77 -18.00
CA ALA A 191 -1.46 2.94 -17.24
C ALA A 191 -2.75 3.54 -17.83
N LYS A 192 -3.69 2.67 -18.22
CA LYS A 192 -4.99 3.07 -18.77
C LYS A 192 -5.95 3.45 -17.65
N TRP A 193 -6.94 4.29 -17.94
CA TRP A 193 -7.97 4.69 -16.96
C TRP A 193 -8.68 3.50 -16.31
N ILE A 194 -8.83 2.39 -17.05
CA ILE A 194 -9.44 1.15 -16.55
C ILE A 194 -8.64 0.55 -15.39
N VAL A 195 -7.31 0.68 -15.38
CA VAL A 195 -6.46 0.20 -14.29
C VAL A 195 -6.75 1.00 -13.02
N LEU A 196 -6.96 2.31 -13.16
CA LEU A 196 -7.34 3.17 -12.03
C LEU A 196 -8.74 2.86 -11.55
N ALA A 197 -9.69 2.68 -12.47
CA ALA A 197 -11.05 2.28 -12.13
C ALA A 197 -11.05 0.93 -11.41
N VAL A 198 -10.24 -0.04 -11.86
CA VAL A 198 -10.06 -1.31 -11.16
C VAL A 198 -9.49 -1.05 -9.78
N PHE A 199 -8.39 -0.32 -9.62
CA PHE A 199 -7.81 -0.07 -8.30
C PHE A 199 -8.80 0.57 -7.32
N VAL A 200 -9.52 1.61 -7.75
CA VAL A 200 -10.44 2.40 -6.93
C VAL A 200 -11.73 1.63 -6.63
N CYS A 201 -12.31 1.03 -7.66
CA CYS A 201 -13.56 0.28 -7.53
C CYS A 201 -13.33 -1.17 -7.11
N PHE A 202 -12.08 -1.59 -6.86
CA PHE A 202 -11.79 -2.91 -6.31
C PHE A 202 -12.40 -2.99 -4.92
N SER A 203 -13.59 -3.61 -4.87
CA SER A 203 -14.23 -4.09 -3.68
C SER A 203 -14.03 -5.59 -3.58
N GLY A 204 -14.08 -6.12 -2.38
CA GLY A 204 -13.96 -7.56 -2.19
C GLY A 204 -15.20 -8.32 -2.60
N LEU A 205 -15.25 -9.54 -2.04
CA LEU A 205 -16.36 -10.47 -2.15
C LEU A 205 -17.65 -9.96 -1.49
N ASP A 206 -17.71 -8.74 -0.95
CA ASP A 206 -18.91 -8.14 -0.35
C ASP A 206 -20.09 -8.19 -1.31
N ILE A 207 -19.83 -7.92 -2.60
CA ILE A 207 -20.84 -8.00 -3.66
C ILE A 207 -21.25 -9.46 -3.86
N VAL A 208 -20.32 -10.41 -3.84
CA VAL A 208 -20.62 -11.84 -3.95
C VAL A 208 -21.42 -12.32 -2.74
N GLY A 209 -21.08 -11.88 -1.53
CA GLY A 209 -21.82 -12.14 -0.30
C GLY A 209 -23.22 -11.53 -0.33
N GLY A 210 -23.34 -10.28 -0.76
CA GLY A 210 -24.62 -9.61 -0.97
C GLY A 210 -25.49 -10.33 -2.00
N VAL A 211 -24.92 -10.72 -3.14
CA VAL A 211 -25.60 -11.55 -4.15
C VAL A 211 -25.99 -12.91 -3.58
N ALA A 212 -25.13 -13.57 -2.81
CA ALA A 212 -25.45 -14.86 -2.19
C ALA A 212 -26.61 -14.74 -1.18
N VAL A 213 -26.62 -13.71 -0.34
CA VAL A 213 -27.74 -13.42 0.58
C VAL A 213 -29.03 -13.19 -0.20
N LYS A 214 -28.96 -12.47 -1.33
CA LYS A 214 -30.12 -12.24 -2.20
C LYS A 214 -30.63 -13.52 -2.85
N LEU A 215 -29.73 -14.34 -3.38
CA LEU A 215 -30.08 -15.64 -3.97
C LEU A 215 -30.69 -16.57 -2.91
N ILE A 216 -30.10 -16.67 -1.72
CA ILE A 216 -30.67 -17.45 -0.61
C ILE A 216 -32.06 -16.93 -0.25
N SER A 217 -32.23 -15.61 -0.12
CA SER A 217 -33.55 -15.03 0.19
C SER A 217 -34.59 -15.30 -0.90
N LEU A 218 -34.18 -15.30 -2.18
CA LEU A 218 -35.04 -15.63 -3.32
C LEU A 218 -35.54 -17.07 -3.28
N PHE A 219 -34.70 -18.02 -2.86
CA PHE A 219 -35.07 -19.44 -2.78
C PHE A 219 -35.68 -19.86 -1.43
N SER A 220 -35.57 -19.03 -0.39
CA SER A 220 -36.07 -19.34 0.96
C SER A 220 -37.47 -18.78 1.23
N GLN A 221 -37.91 -17.78 0.47
CA GLN A 221 -39.22 -17.17 0.64
C GLN A 221 -40.25 -17.84 -0.29
N PRO A 222 -41.45 -18.20 0.21
CA PRO A 222 -42.49 -18.82 -0.61
C PRO A 222 -43.12 -17.85 -1.63
N GLU A 223 -43.01 -16.54 -1.38
CA GLU A 223 -43.46 -15.48 -2.30
C GLU A 223 -42.34 -14.45 -2.51
N PHE A 224 -42.27 -13.88 -3.71
CA PHE A 224 -41.23 -12.93 -4.08
C PHE A 224 -41.59 -11.51 -3.61
N ASP A 225 -40.75 -10.92 -2.77
CA ASP A 225 -40.91 -9.54 -2.28
C ASP A 225 -39.84 -8.61 -2.86
N TRP A 226 -40.30 -7.57 -3.58
CA TRP A 226 -39.44 -6.55 -4.20
C TRP A 226 -38.70 -5.69 -3.18
N ALA A 227 -39.27 -5.46 -1.99
CA ALA A 227 -38.64 -4.69 -0.93
C ALA A 227 -37.43 -5.45 -0.34
N THR A 228 -37.59 -6.77 -0.15
CA THR A 228 -36.51 -7.63 0.34
C THR A 228 -35.47 -7.95 -0.74
N PHE A 229 -35.78 -7.81 -2.04
CA PHE A 229 -34.81 -8.01 -3.12
C PHE A 229 -33.96 -6.75 -3.44
N GLY A 230 -34.45 -5.54 -3.16
CA GLY A 230 -33.70 -4.29 -3.38
C GLY A 230 -32.36 -4.22 -2.62
N TRP A 231 -31.32 -3.60 -3.19
CA TRP A 231 -29.99 -3.51 -2.56
C TRP A 231 -29.97 -2.75 -1.22
N THR A 232 -31.00 -1.95 -0.95
CA THR A 232 -31.19 -1.19 0.29
C THR A 232 -31.54 -2.05 1.51
N SER A 233 -32.01 -3.29 1.30
CA SER A 233 -32.28 -4.23 2.40
C SER A 233 -31.07 -5.08 2.78
N ILE A 234 -29.95 -4.95 2.07
CA ILE A 234 -28.69 -5.52 2.54
C ILE A 234 -28.12 -4.58 3.60
N ASP A 235 -27.99 -5.07 4.82
CA ASP A 235 -27.16 -4.40 5.81
C ASP A 235 -25.68 -4.61 5.45
N TRP A 236 -25.14 -3.72 4.62
CA TRP A 236 -23.74 -3.74 4.23
C TRP A 236 -22.77 -3.60 5.41
N SER A 237 -23.23 -3.09 6.55
CA SER A 237 -22.43 -3.03 7.77
C SER A 237 -22.29 -4.42 8.42
N SER A 238 -23.32 -5.27 8.32
CA SER A 238 -23.27 -6.68 8.73
C SER A 238 -22.29 -7.53 7.89
N LEU A 239 -22.00 -7.10 6.66
CA LEU A 239 -21.06 -7.80 5.81
C LEU A 239 -19.60 -7.46 6.12
N ARG A 240 -19.30 -6.38 6.86
CA ARG A 240 -17.92 -5.94 7.14
C ARG A 240 -17.16 -6.99 7.99
N TRP A 241 -15.88 -7.23 7.68
CA TRP A 241 -15.00 -8.16 8.41
C TRP A 241 -14.80 -7.77 9.89
N TRP A 242 -14.98 -6.50 10.22
CA TRP A 242 -14.98 -5.95 11.58
C TRP A 242 -16.36 -5.35 11.87
N ASN A 243 -17.33 -6.23 12.09
CA ASN A 243 -18.53 -5.85 12.82
C ASN A 243 -18.34 -6.37 14.26
N TRP A 244 -18.51 -5.48 15.25
CA TRP A 244 -18.29 -5.76 16.68
C TRP A 244 -19.18 -6.90 17.23
N LEU A 245 -20.16 -7.35 16.45
CA LEU A 245 -21.02 -8.49 16.73
C LEU A 245 -20.43 -9.82 16.23
N PHE A 246 -19.44 -9.80 15.35
CA PHE A 246 -18.81 -11.00 14.79
C PHE A 246 -17.61 -11.45 15.61
N ARG A 247 -17.61 -12.75 15.94
CA ARG A 247 -16.52 -13.43 16.66
C ARG A 247 -15.52 -13.97 15.65
N TRP A 248 -14.21 -13.94 15.96
CA TRP A 248 -13.13 -14.36 15.05
C TRP A 248 -13.17 -15.84 14.63
N TRP A 249 -14.01 -16.66 15.26
CA TRP A 249 -14.25 -18.07 14.91
C TRP A 249 -15.53 -18.29 14.11
N ASP A 250 -16.25 -17.23 13.74
CA ASP A 250 -17.43 -17.34 12.89
C ASP A 250 -17.00 -17.62 11.44
N THR A 251 -17.46 -18.74 10.89
CA THR A 251 -17.16 -19.17 9.52
C THR A 251 -17.82 -18.26 8.46
N ALA A 252 -18.73 -17.38 8.87
CA ALA A 252 -19.21 -16.25 8.07
C ALA A 252 -18.12 -15.19 7.81
N GLY A 253 -17.07 -15.12 8.65
CA GLY A 253 -15.93 -14.20 8.54
C GLY A 253 -14.96 -14.51 7.39
N LEU A 254 -15.10 -15.67 6.72
CA LEU A 254 -14.32 -16.02 5.52
C LEU A 254 -14.77 -15.29 4.26
N ARG A 255 -15.81 -14.44 4.34
CA ARG A 255 -16.57 -13.96 3.18
C ARG A 255 -16.28 -12.52 2.79
N ASN A 256 -15.34 -11.81 3.43
CA ASN A 256 -15.16 -10.41 3.07
C ASN A 256 -13.74 -9.87 3.00
N TYR A 257 -13.46 -9.14 1.91
CA TYR A 257 -12.23 -8.41 1.65
C TYR A 257 -12.59 -6.93 1.55
N SER A 258 -12.04 -6.08 2.42
CA SER A 258 -12.34 -4.65 2.34
C SER A 258 -11.89 -4.08 1.01
N SER A 259 -12.67 -3.17 0.42
CA SER A 259 -12.28 -2.44 -0.78
C SER A 259 -10.99 -1.64 -0.55
N ASN A 260 -10.25 -1.33 -1.62
CA ASN A 260 -9.06 -0.48 -1.50
C ASN A 260 -9.38 0.89 -0.91
N MET A 261 -10.56 1.43 -1.21
CA MET A 261 -11.04 2.69 -0.63
C MET A 261 -11.31 2.56 0.86
N ALA A 262 -11.95 1.48 1.31
CA ALA A 262 -12.14 1.24 2.74
C ALA A 262 -10.79 1.10 3.47
N LEU A 263 -9.82 0.37 2.89
CA LEU A 263 -8.49 0.23 3.48
C LEU A 263 -7.81 1.59 3.67
N LEU A 264 -7.94 2.50 2.71
CA LEU A 264 -7.38 3.85 2.85
C LEU A 264 -8.07 4.67 3.95
N PHE A 265 -9.38 4.53 4.12
CA PHE A 265 -10.16 5.32 5.08
C PHE A 265 -9.89 4.87 6.53
N PHE A 266 -9.78 3.56 6.76
CA PHE A 266 -9.66 2.99 8.10
C PHE A 266 -8.23 2.67 8.52
N VAL A 267 -7.39 2.23 7.57
CA VAL A 267 -6.05 1.71 7.84
C VAL A 267 -5.02 2.15 6.79
N PRO A 268 -4.87 3.48 6.54
CA PRO A 268 -3.97 3.98 5.50
C PRO A 268 -2.52 3.50 5.68
N HIS A 269 -2.07 3.37 6.94
CA HIS A 269 -0.76 2.82 7.29
C HIS A 269 -0.54 1.38 6.79
N GLN A 270 -1.57 0.52 6.83
CA GLN A 270 -1.49 -0.85 6.32
C GLN A 270 -1.66 -0.89 4.81
N ALA A 271 -2.60 -0.10 4.28
CA ALA A 271 -2.94 -0.06 2.87
C ALA A 271 -1.74 0.38 2.01
N LEU A 272 -1.17 1.54 2.32
CA LEU A 272 -0.07 2.13 1.54
C LEU A 272 1.17 1.24 1.56
N SER A 273 1.55 0.74 2.74
CA SER A 273 2.72 -0.14 2.84
C SER A 273 2.49 -1.48 2.15
N GLY A 274 1.29 -2.05 2.28
CA GLY A 274 0.88 -3.29 1.63
C GLY A 274 0.90 -3.19 0.10
N TRP A 275 0.30 -2.14 -0.47
CA TRP A 275 0.25 -1.96 -1.92
C TRP A 275 1.64 -1.74 -2.53
N ILE A 276 2.46 -0.88 -1.93
CA ILE A 276 3.84 -0.62 -2.39
C ILE A 276 4.68 -1.88 -2.30
N LEU A 277 4.65 -2.58 -1.16
CA LEU A 277 5.46 -3.79 -0.97
C LEU A 277 4.99 -4.95 -1.83
N THR A 278 3.69 -5.10 -2.06
CA THR A 278 3.17 -6.09 -3.02
C THR A 278 3.72 -5.79 -4.41
N GLY A 279 3.72 -4.52 -4.84
CA GLY A 279 4.33 -4.11 -6.11
C GLY A 279 5.81 -4.47 -6.22
N ILE A 280 6.60 -4.14 -5.20
CA ILE A 280 8.04 -4.47 -5.14
C ILE A 280 8.23 -5.99 -5.20
N VAL A 281 7.49 -6.75 -4.39
CA VAL A 281 7.61 -8.21 -4.33
C VAL A 281 7.25 -8.82 -5.69
N MET A 282 6.13 -8.44 -6.30
CA MET A 282 5.74 -8.93 -7.63
C MET A 282 6.76 -8.58 -8.71
N HIS A 283 7.47 -7.47 -8.58
CA HIS A 283 8.53 -7.06 -9.50
C HIS A 283 9.85 -7.84 -9.33
N LEU A 284 10.05 -8.47 -8.17
CA LEU A 284 11.28 -9.16 -7.80
C LEU A 284 11.15 -10.69 -7.77
N VAL A 285 9.95 -11.21 -7.51
CA VAL A 285 9.64 -12.64 -7.56
C VAL A 285 9.94 -13.18 -8.96
N GLY A 286 10.52 -14.38 -9.03
CA GLY A 286 10.87 -15.01 -10.30
C GLY A 286 12.18 -14.54 -10.95
N ARG A 287 12.87 -13.51 -10.45
CA ARG A 287 14.18 -13.08 -11.01
C ARG A 287 15.27 -14.13 -10.80
N GLU A 288 16.13 -14.40 -11.77
CA GLU A 288 17.13 -15.48 -11.65
C GLU A 288 18.26 -15.20 -10.64
N SER A 289 18.51 -13.92 -10.31
CA SER A 289 19.60 -13.54 -9.40
C SER A 289 19.29 -13.79 -7.92
N ASP A 290 20.15 -14.59 -7.29
CA ASP A 290 20.16 -14.86 -5.84
C ASP A 290 20.24 -13.57 -4.99
N GLY A 291 21.02 -12.58 -5.43
CA GLY A 291 21.15 -11.30 -4.73
C GLY A 291 19.86 -10.47 -4.72
N ALA A 292 19.11 -10.48 -5.82
CA ALA A 292 17.82 -9.78 -5.91
C ALA A 292 16.74 -10.48 -5.08
N ARG A 293 16.71 -11.83 -5.09
CA ARG A 293 15.74 -12.62 -4.29
C ARG A 293 15.98 -12.50 -2.79
N LYS A 294 17.23 -12.60 -2.33
CA LYS A 294 17.55 -12.42 -0.90
C LYS A 294 17.16 -11.04 -0.37
N THR A 295 17.10 -10.04 -1.26
CA THR A 295 16.65 -8.69 -0.92
C THR A 295 15.14 -8.62 -0.61
N LEU A 296 14.33 -9.60 -1.02
CA LEU A 296 12.90 -9.67 -0.67
C LEU A 296 12.66 -9.68 0.84
N LEU A 297 13.54 -10.34 1.61
CA LEU A 297 13.45 -10.39 3.07
C LEU A 297 13.61 -9.00 3.69
N PHE A 298 14.48 -8.17 3.11
CA PHE A 298 14.65 -6.79 3.54
C PHE A 298 13.38 -5.97 3.31
N PHE A 299 12.81 -6.03 2.10
CA PHE A 299 11.60 -5.28 1.78
C PHE A 299 10.40 -5.72 2.62
N ILE A 300 10.17 -7.02 2.79
CA ILE A 300 9.12 -7.49 3.71
C ILE A 300 9.38 -7.05 5.15
N GLY A 301 10.63 -7.06 5.61
CA GLY A 301 10.99 -6.56 6.93
C GLY A 301 10.62 -5.09 7.17
N LEU A 302 10.57 -4.27 6.12
CA LEU A 302 10.08 -2.88 6.20
C LEU A 302 8.57 -2.78 6.43
N SER A 303 7.79 -3.85 6.28
CA SER A 303 6.35 -3.80 6.64
C SER A 303 6.11 -3.87 8.14
N CYS A 304 7.03 -4.39 8.96
CA CYS A 304 6.75 -4.69 10.36
C CYS A 304 6.31 -3.47 11.20
N LEU A 305 6.91 -2.29 10.98
CA LEU A 305 6.54 -1.06 11.67
C LEU A 305 5.26 -0.43 11.11
N TRP A 306 4.98 -0.68 9.82
CA TRP A 306 3.79 -0.17 9.14
C TRP A 306 2.55 -1.00 9.45
N ALA A 307 2.67 -2.32 9.40
CA ALA A 307 1.61 -3.30 9.61
C ALA A 307 2.19 -4.74 9.65
N PRO A 308 2.29 -5.38 10.81
CA PRO A 308 2.70 -6.79 10.91
C PRO A 308 1.83 -7.74 10.07
N PHE A 309 0.53 -7.42 9.90
CA PHE A 309 -0.36 -8.20 9.04
C PHE A 309 0.04 -8.16 7.55
N VAL A 310 0.62 -7.06 7.07
CA VAL A 310 1.19 -7.00 5.71
C VAL A 310 2.39 -7.94 5.61
N THR A 311 3.25 -7.99 6.65
CA THR A 311 4.37 -8.92 6.72
C THR A 311 3.88 -10.37 6.62
N LEU A 312 2.89 -10.72 7.43
CA LEU A 312 2.31 -12.06 7.45
C LEU A 312 1.63 -12.41 6.12
N GLY A 313 0.96 -11.46 5.48
CA GLY A 313 0.31 -11.65 4.18
C GLY A 313 1.30 -11.90 3.03
N LEU A 314 2.44 -11.20 3.04
CA LEU A 314 3.47 -11.34 1.99
C LEU A 314 4.45 -12.51 2.22
N ALA A 315 4.60 -12.96 3.47
CA ALA A 315 5.57 -14.00 3.83
C ALA A 315 5.39 -15.31 3.04
N PRO A 316 4.18 -15.89 2.86
CA PRO A 316 4.02 -17.13 2.11
C PRO A 316 4.56 -17.05 0.67
N LEU A 317 4.33 -15.93 -0.01
CA LEU A 317 4.77 -15.74 -1.40
C LEU A 317 6.31 -15.69 -1.49
N VAL A 318 6.96 -14.96 -0.58
CA VAL A 318 8.43 -14.87 -0.58
C VAL A 318 9.09 -16.15 -0.11
N ILE A 319 8.51 -16.83 0.88
CA ILE A 319 8.99 -18.16 1.31
C ILE A 319 8.90 -19.14 0.14
N PHE A 320 7.76 -19.16 -0.57
CA PHE A 320 7.55 -20.02 -1.72
C PHE A 320 8.57 -19.76 -2.84
N ASP A 321 8.80 -18.49 -3.20
CA ASP A 321 9.80 -18.10 -4.20
C ASP A 321 11.22 -18.55 -3.82
N LEU A 322 11.61 -18.36 -2.55
CA LEU A 322 12.93 -18.76 -2.04
C LEU A 322 13.10 -20.29 -1.99
N VAL A 323 12.05 -21.05 -1.66
CA VAL A 323 12.09 -22.51 -1.58
C VAL A 323 12.15 -23.15 -2.97
N ILE A 324 11.33 -22.70 -3.92
CA ILE A 324 11.36 -23.21 -5.29
C ILE A 324 12.71 -22.97 -5.93
N TRP A 325 13.24 -21.76 -5.79
CA TRP A 325 14.54 -21.42 -6.35
C TRP A 325 15.66 -22.34 -5.86
N ARG A 326 15.70 -22.63 -4.55
CA ARG A 326 16.69 -23.57 -3.98
C ARG A 326 16.63 -24.96 -4.61
N ARG A 327 15.44 -25.40 -5.05
CA ARG A 327 15.26 -26.69 -5.74
C ARG A 327 15.67 -26.64 -7.20
N SER A 328 15.54 -25.50 -7.86
CA SER A 328 15.99 -25.32 -9.26
C SER A 328 17.49 -25.08 -9.39
N ALA A 329 18.16 -24.64 -8.31
CA ALA A 329 19.60 -24.39 -8.27
C ALA A 329 20.44 -25.55 -7.71
N ALA A 330 19.79 -26.61 -7.20
CA ALA A 330 20.43 -27.82 -6.65
C ALA A 330 20.39 -28.95 -7.68
#